data_AF-A0AAE3IQJ4-F1
#
_entry.id   AF-A0AAE3IQJ4-F1
#
_cell.length_a   1.000
_cell.length_b   1.000
_cell.length_c   1.000
_cell.angle_alpha   90.00
_cell.angle_beta   90.00
_cell.angle_gamma   90.00
#
_symmetry.space_group_name_H-M   'P 1'
#
loop_
_entity.id
_entity.type
_entity.pdbx_description
1 polymer ?
#
loop_
_entity_poly.entity_id
_entity_poly.type
_entity_poly.pdbx_seq_one_letter_code
_entity_poly.pdbx_strand_id
1 'polypeptide(L)'
;MTIRTKLFIFIPLLVIFLNIIFFFIFQSSKQMQDSYNVMMDRILDYKEITDETNVNLRSLNQYLVSPNERTLNDFNQHKHTLDELQANVVQHSSDNNNLEITNFKNMLRTFIEQEEAVIQALEQGNLDDYTYYYSEAEKTAQYIKEKEQTLVDLELNFYQPLYNKIVADSKQLNQLGITLIFATTLLSILIAIGLSRSITNPIGRLVRTAKHIAKGNFSTSFPPVKTNDEIRILSDTFQQMVENIHNLMQKNIESVEKDRLVKELELKALQNQINPHFLFNTLNVISQLAFIEGADKTSDLTVSVSNLLRYNLRKLDKPVTLAEELNHAREYFIIQKARFRDRVQFITEIEEAALKQVIPCLTLQPILENAFVHGIEHLEDGAVITICVKKQADHVFVSIADNGVGMDEEMRQALLRLDEKEIPANHSTAGHTTGLGTKNVFKRLELFYEKTNLVNIKSKQKQGTVVEFRLPLKTV
;
A
#
# COMPACT_ATOMS: atom_id res chain seq x y z
N MET A 1 23.31 -17.91 1.65
CA MET A 1 23.29 -17.62 3.10
C MET A 1 21.94 -17.00 3.41
N THR A 2 21.17 -17.62 4.30
CA THR A 2 19.83 -17.15 4.65
C THR A 2 19.87 -15.75 5.24
N ILE A 3 18.76 -15.01 5.11
CA ILE A 3 18.61 -13.69 5.73
C ILE A 3 18.86 -13.78 7.24
N ARG A 4 18.32 -14.84 7.86
CA ARG A 4 18.50 -15.12 9.28
C ARG A 4 19.98 -15.25 9.64
N THR A 5 20.76 -16.04 8.89
CA THR A 5 22.19 -16.23 9.20
C THR A 5 22.99 -14.93 8.99
N LYS A 6 22.65 -14.12 7.98
CA LYS A 6 23.29 -12.80 7.81
C LYS A 6 23.08 -11.91 9.05
N LEU A 7 21.83 -11.78 9.52
CA LEU A 7 21.51 -10.98 10.71
C LEU A 7 22.18 -11.53 11.98
N PHE A 8 22.15 -12.86 12.17
CA PHE A 8 22.77 -13.52 13.33
C PHE A 8 24.30 -13.47 13.34
N ILE A 9 24.95 -13.15 12.23
CA ILE A 9 26.41 -12.93 12.20
C ILE A 9 26.72 -11.45 12.37
N PHE A 10 26.10 -10.57 11.58
CA PHE A 10 26.47 -9.16 11.57
C PHE A 10 26.14 -8.44 12.87
N ILE A 11 24.98 -8.70 13.48
CA ILE A 11 24.55 -8.00 14.71
C ILE A 11 25.45 -8.39 15.89
N PRO A 12 25.65 -9.69 16.22
CA PRO A 12 26.49 -10.05 17.36
C PRO A 12 27.96 -9.69 17.16
N LEU A 13 28.48 -9.78 15.93
CA LEU A 13 29.87 -9.41 15.64
C LEU A 13 30.13 -7.91 15.92
N LEU A 14 29.15 -7.06 15.59
CA LEU A 14 29.20 -5.63 15.89
C LEU A 14 29.17 -5.36 17.40
N VAL A 15 28.28 -6.05 18.12
CA VAL A 15 28.18 -5.96 19.58
C VAL A 15 29.46 -6.44 20.27
N ILE A 16 30.02 -7.57 19.85
CA ILE A 16 31.27 -8.11 20.39
C ILE A 16 32.41 -7.12 20.19
N PHE A 17 32.54 -6.55 18.99
CA PHE A 17 33.60 -5.58 18.71
C PHE A 17 33.48 -4.33 19.60
N LEU A 18 32.26 -3.83 19.81
CA LEU A 18 31.99 -2.68 20.68
C LEU A 18 32.32 -2.98 22.15
N ASN A 19 32.00 -4.18 22.63
CA ASN A 19 32.33 -4.61 23.99
C ASN A 19 33.83 -4.79 24.21
N ILE A 20 34.57 -5.30 23.22
CA ILE A 20 36.04 -5.44 23.30
C ILE A 20 36.69 -4.06 23.45
N ILE A 21 36.29 -3.07 22.65
CA ILE A 21 36.80 -1.70 22.77
C ILE A 21 36.54 -1.15 24.16
N PHE A 22 35.30 -1.27 24.64
CA PHE A 22 34.92 -0.76 25.95
C PHE A 22 35.72 -1.43 27.08
N PHE A 23 35.92 -2.75 27.01
CA PHE A 23 36.70 -3.50 27.98
C PHE A 23 38.16 -3.02 28.04
N PHE A 24 38.81 -2.79 26.90
CA PHE A 24 40.20 -2.31 26.87
C PHE A 24 40.34 -0.89 27.44
N ILE A 25 39.42 0.02 27.09
CA ILE A 25 39.41 1.39 27.64
C ILE A 25 39.20 1.36 29.15
N PHE A 26 38.24 0.56 29.62
CA PHE A 26 37.95 0.39 31.04
C PHE A 26 39.14 -0.17 31.82
N GLN A 27 39.77 -1.23 31.31
CA GLN A 27 40.92 -1.86 31.95
C GLN A 27 42.11 -0.90 32.05
N SER A 28 42.38 -0.14 30.99
CA SER A 28 43.44 0.87 30.98
C SER A 28 43.17 2.00 31.99
N SER A 29 41.95 2.52 32.02
CA SER A 29 41.56 3.55 32.98
C SER A 29 41.70 3.07 34.42
N LYS A 30 41.30 1.82 34.69
CA LYS A 30 41.42 1.22 36.02
C LYS A 30 42.87 1.08 36.47
N GLN A 31 43.74 0.56 35.61
CA GLN A 31 45.17 0.41 35.93
C GLN A 31 45.85 1.75 36.23
N MET A 32 45.48 2.81 35.50
CA MET A 32 45.97 4.17 35.76
C MET A 32 45.52 4.68 37.14
N GLN A 33 44.26 4.47 37.48
CA GLN A 33 43.69 4.93 38.74
C GLN A 33 44.28 4.18 39.95
N ASP A 34 44.44 2.86 39.86
CA ASP A 34 45.08 2.05 40.91
C ASP A 34 46.53 2.50 41.16
N SER A 35 47.27 2.78 40.09
CA SER A 35 48.67 3.24 40.20
C SER A 35 48.79 4.62 40.85
N TYR A 36 47.84 5.52 40.57
CA TYR A 36 47.79 6.86 41.16
C TYR A 36 47.43 6.82 42.65
N ASN A 37 46.44 6.00 43.03
CA ASN A 37 46.01 5.86 44.42
C ASN A 37 47.17 5.36 45.31
N VAL A 38 47.90 4.32 44.87
CA VAL A 38 49.03 3.76 45.64
C VAL A 38 50.13 4.80 45.90
N MET A 39 50.46 5.64 44.91
CA MET A 39 51.44 6.72 45.09
C MET A 39 50.94 7.75 46.12
N MET A 40 49.68 8.16 45.99
CA MET A 40 49.09 9.18 46.86
C MET A 40 49.01 8.70 48.30
N ASP A 41 48.58 7.45 48.53
CA ASP A 41 48.46 6.87 49.87
C ASP A 41 49.83 6.89 50.60
N ARG A 42 50.93 6.54 49.91
CA ARG A 42 52.28 6.60 50.51
C ARG A 42 52.75 8.00 50.87
N ILE A 43 52.49 8.98 49.99
CA ILE A 43 52.85 10.37 50.24
C ILE A 43 52.08 10.89 51.47
N LEU A 44 50.80 10.52 51.58
CA LEU A 44 49.98 10.86 52.75
C LEU A 44 50.50 10.19 54.02
N ASP A 45 50.88 8.91 53.97
CA ASP A 45 51.47 8.20 55.12
C ASP A 45 52.72 8.90 55.65
N TYR A 46 53.70 9.23 54.78
CA TYR A 46 54.94 9.90 55.21
C TYR A 46 54.68 11.25 55.86
N LYS A 47 53.70 11.98 55.33
CA LYS A 47 53.32 13.30 55.83
C LYS A 47 52.60 13.19 57.17
N GLU A 48 51.66 12.26 57.31
CA GLU A 48 50.91 12.03 58.55
C GLU A 48 51.86 11.68 59.70
N ILE A 49 52.83 10.80 59.46
CA ILE A 49 53.85 10.43 60.46
C ILE A 49 54.69 11.63 60.87
N THR A 50 55.11 12.45 59.90
CA THR A 50 55.97 13.60 60.18
C THR A 50 55.21 14.70 60.92
N ASP A 51 53.94 14.93 60.55
CA ASP A 51 53.07 15.86 61.26
C ASP A 51 52.83 15.37 62.70
N GLU A 52 52.57 14.07 62.89
CA GLU A 52 52.38 13.47 64.21
C GLU A 52 53.67 13.51 65.06
N THR A 53 54.85 13.27 64.47
CA THR A 53 56.15 13.43 65.15
C THR A 53 56.31 14.85 65.71
N ASN A 54 55.92 15.87 64.93
CA ASN A 54 56.00 17.26 65.38
C ASN A 54 54.97 17.59 66.46
N VAL A 55 53.75 17.05 66.37
CA VAL A 55 52.72 17.23 67.40
C VAL A 55 53.15 16.53 68.70
N ASN A 56 53.70 15.33 68.60
CA ASN A 56 54.22 14.55 69.71
C ASN A 56 55.37 15.28 70.42
N LEU A 57 56.36 15.80 69.68
CA LEU A 57 57.44 16.63 70.26
C LEU A 57 56.90 17.88 70.99
N ARG A 58 55.88 18.55 70.43
CA ARG A 58 55.23 19.71 71.10
C ARG A 58 54.51 19.28 72.37
N SER A 59 53.83 18.14 72.36
CA SER A 59 53.15 17.60 73.54
C SER A 59 54.15 17.21 74.64
N LEU A 60 55.32 16.66 74.27
CA LEU A 60 56.43 16.40 75.17
C LEU A 60 56.94 17.70 75.80
N ASN A 61 57.20 18.73 74.99
CA ASN A 61 57.61 20.05 75.50
C ASN A 61 56.57 20.63 76.47
N GLN A 62 55.29 20.53 76.13
CA GLN A 62 54.21 21.00 77.00
C GLN A 62 54.17 20.24 78.34
N TYR A 63 54.43 18.93 78.32
CA TYR A 63 54.62 18.14 79.54
C TYR A 63 55.84 18.60 80.34
N LEU A 64 56.98 18.87 79.70
CA LEU A 64 58.19 19.35 80.37
C LEU A 64 58.01 20.73 81.02
N VAL A 65 57.33 21.67 80.35
CA VAL A 65 57.08 23.03 80.85
C VAL A 65 56.00 23.06 81.94
N SER A 66 55.03 22.14 81.89
CA SER A 66 53.92 22.08 82.85
C SER A 66 53.53 20.62 83.15
N PRO A 67 54.30 19.92 84.02
CA PRO A 67 54.05 18.51 84.33
C PRO A 67 52.72 18.33 85.08
N ASN A 68 51.75 17.66 84.44
CA ASN A 68 50.48 17.25 85.05
C ASN A 68 49.89 16.04 84.32
N GLU A 69 48.86 15.40 84.89
CA GLU A 69 48.25 14.19 84.31
C GLU A 69 47.70 14.43 82.89
N ARG A 70 47.19 15.62 82.60
CA ARG A 70 46.63 15.93 81.28
C ARG A 70 47.72 16.01 80.22
N THR A 71 48.81 16.73 80.50
CA THR A 71 49.92 16.87 79.53
C THR A 71 50.66 15.55 79.32
N LEU A 72 50.74 14.70 80.35
CA LEU A 72 51.28 13.34 80.22
C LEU A 72 50.37 12.44 79.36
N ASN A 73 49.06 12.52 79.56
CA ASN A 73 48.10 11.74 78.77
C ASN A 73 48.07 12.18 77.30
N ASP A 74 48.09 13.49 77.05
CA ASP A 74 48.18 14.05 75.69
C ASP A 74 49.45 13.56 74.98
N PHE A 75 50.61 13.59 75.66
CA PHE A 75 51.87 13.05 75.14
C PHE A 75 51.77 11.55 74.82
N ASN A 76 51.27 10.74 75.77
CA ASN A 76 51.15 9.30 75.58
C ASN A 76 50.18 8.93 74.45
N GLN A 77 49.12 9.72 74.23
CA GLN A 77 48.19 9.52 73.13
C GLN A 77 48.87 9.75 71.77
N HIS A 78 49.63 10.83 71.64
CA HIS A 78 50.37 11.12 70.41
C HIS A 78 51.49 10.10 70.15
N LYS A 79 52.19 9.67 71.21
CA LYS A 79 53.18 8.59 71.13
C LYS A 79 52.56 7.28 70.63
N HIS A 80 51.41 6.87 71.19
CA HIS A 80 50.70 5.67 70.74
C HIS A 80 50.25 5.78 69.28
N THR A 81 49.77 6.95 68.86
CA THR A 81 49.37 7.20 67.47
C THR A 81 50.58 7.09 66.54
N LEU A 82 51.73 7.62 66.95
CA LEU A 82 52.99 7.50 66.20
C LEU A 82 53.47 6.04 66.08
N ASP A 83 53.35 5.25 67.15
CA ASP A 83 53.66 3.80 67.14
C ASP A 83 52.76 3.04 66.15
N GLU A 84 51.46 3.34 66.12
CA GLU A 84 50.51 2.74 65.17
C GLU A 84 50.84 3.11 63.71
N LEU A 85 51.11 4.40 63.45
CA LEU A 85 51.48 4.89 62.13
C LEU A 85 52.79 4.26 61.66
N GLN A 86 53.81 4.17 62.53
CA GLN A 86 55.09 3.54 62.22
C GLN A 86 54.91 2.06 61.81
N ALA A 87 54.03 1.33 62.50
CA ALA A 87 53.73 -0.06 62.18
C ALA A 87 53.07 -0.21 60.80
N ASN A 88 52.21 0.73 60.39
CA ASN A 88 51.48 0.68 59.12
C ASN A 88 52.37 0.96 57.89
N VAL A 89 53.45 1.75 58.02
CA VAL A 89 54.45 1.98 56.95
C VAL A 89 55.08 0.66 56.46
N VAL A 90 55.07 -0.38 57.28
CA VAL A 90 55.62 -1.70 56.94
C VAL A 90 54.82 -2.40 55.84
N GLN A 91 53.51 -2.15 55.71
CA GLN A 91 52.68 -2.83 54.72
C GLN A 91 52.79 -2.23 53.31
N HIS A 92 53.16 -0.95 53.20
CA HIS A 92 53.11 -0.22 51.93
C HIS A 92 54.48 -0.01 51.26
N SER A 93 55.59 -0.47 51.85
CA SER A 93 56.94 -0.26 51.31
C SER A 93 57.23 -1.04 50.01
N SER A 94 57.72 -0.36 48.98
CA SER A 94 58.23 -0.97 47.73
C SER A 94 59.68 -1.43 47.87
N ASP A 95 60.04 -2.53 47.20
CA ASP A 95 61.40 -3.06 47.10
C ASP A 95 62.45 -2.06 46.55
N ASN A 96 62.03 -1.02 45.81
CA ASN A 96 62.96 -0.13 45.09
C ASN A 96 63.60 0.98 45.96
N ASN A 97 62.98 1.39 47.08
CA ASN A 97 63.46 2.50 47.94
C ASN A 97 63.79 2.05 49.37
N ASN A 98 64.12 0.76 49.53
CA ASN A 98 64.18 0.10 50.83
C ASN A 98 65.15 0.80 51.82
N LEU A 99 66.27 1.35 51.33
CA LEU A 99 67.25 2.03 52.19
C LEU A 99 66.71 3.32 52.82
N GLU A 100 66.06 4.17 52.03
CA GLU A 100 65.55 5.46 52.48
C GLU A 100 64.37 5.31 53.43
N ILE A 101 63.49 4.36 53.14
CA ILE A 101 62.37 3.97 54.01
C ILE A 101 62.90 3.34 55.30
N THR A 102 63.92 2.49 55.22
CA THR A 102 64.56 1.90 56.41
C THR A 102 65.22 2.96 57.28
N ASN A 103 65.88 3.95 56.67
CA ASN A 103 66.46 5.09 57.39
C ASN A 103 65.38 5.92 58.08
N PHE A 104 64.28 6.22 57.40
CA PHE A 104 63.13 6.91 57.98
C PHE A 104 62.53 6.14 59.17
N LYS A 105 62.33 4.82 59.02
CA LYS A 105 61.89 3.94 60.12
C LYS A 105 62.84 3.94 61.31
N ASN A 106 64.15 3.89 61.06
CA ASN A 106 65.16 3.92 62.10
C ASN A 106 65.19 5.28 62.83
N MET A 107 64.98 6.38 62.11
CA MET A 107 64.88 7.72 62.72
C MET A 107 63.65 7.82 63.62
N LEU A 108 62.49 7.30 63.19
CA LEU A 108 61.27 7.25 64.01
C LEU A 108 61.49 6.45 65.29
N ARG A 109 62.12 5.26 65.18
CA ARG A 109 62.48 4.46 66.35
C ARG A 109 63.44 5.20 67.28
N THR A 110 64.46 5.86 66.72
CA THR A 110 65.42 6.64 67.50
C THR A 110 64.75 7.81 68.20
N PHE A 111 63.80 8.48 67.54
CA PHE A 111 63.01 9.57 68.11
C PHE A 111 62.20 9.08 69.31
N ILE A 112 61.44 7.99 69.16
CA ILE A 112 60.66 7.38 70.24
C ILE A 112 61.55 6.96 71.42
N GLU A 113 62.71 6.34 71.15
CA GLU A 113 63.71 5.96 72.16
C GLU A 113 64.27 7.20 72.90
N GLN A 114 64.50 8.32 72.19
CA GLN A 114 64.96 9.57 72.78
C GLN A 114 63.89 10.22 73.66
N GLU A 115 62.62 10.20 73.26
CA GLU A 115 61.53 10.71 74.09
C GLU A 115 61.38 9.92 75.39
N GLU A 116 61.53 8.58 75.33
CA GLU A 116 61.57 7.75 76.54
C GLU A 116 62.73 8.11 77.46
N ALA A 117 63.91 8.37 76.90
CA ALA A 117 65.08 8.80 77.66
C ALA A 117 64.87 10.18 78.31
N VAL A 118 64.15 11.10 77.65
CA VAL A 118 63.76 12.40 78.24
C VAL A 118 62.90 12.19 79.48
N ILE A 119 61.86 11.35 79.40
CA ILE A 119 60.97 11.08 80.52
C ILE A 119 61.74 10.40 81.67
N GLN A 120 62.59 9.42 81.38
CA GLN A 120 63.40 8.74 82.39
C GLN A 120 64.39 9.69 83.09
N ALA A 121 65.06 10.57 82.34
CA ALA A 121 65.99 11.55 82.91
C ALA A 121 65.26 12.58 83.80
N LEU A 122 64.04 12.97 83.41
CA LEU A 122 63.17 13.84 84.21
C LEU A 122 62.78 13.16 85.54
N GLU A 123 62.39 11.88 85.51
CA GLU A 123 62.03 11.10 86.70
C GLU A 123 63.22 10.90 87.65
N GLN A 124 64.44 10.77 87.11
CA GLN A 124 65.68 10.62 87.88
C GLN A 124 66.23 11.96 88.39
N GLY A 125 65.65 13.10 87.99
CA GLY A 125 66.07 14.43 88.39
C GLY A 125 67.38 14.91 87.77
N ASN A 126 67.84 14.29 86.68
CA ASN A 126 69.06 14.69 85.98
C ASN A 126 68.76 15.79 84.94
N LEU A 127 68.91 17.05 85.36
CA LEU A 127 68.57 18.23 84.55
C LEU A 127 69.44 18.39 83.29
N ASP A 128 70.68 17.91 83.31
CA ASP A 128 71.58 18.02 82.17
C ASP A 128 71.25 16.97 81.10
N ASP A 129 70.94 15.74 81.53
CA ASP A 129 70.59 14.63 80.64
C ASP A 129 69.24 14.84 79.94
N TYR A 130 68.20 15.36 80.62
CA TYR A 130 66.91 15.61 79.94
C TYR A 130 67.05 16.68 78.85
N THR A 131 67.81 17.76 79.12
CA THR A 131 68.02 18.84 78.15
C THR A 131 68.77 18.32 76.94
N TYR A 132 69.75 17.44 77.16
CA TYR A 132 70.48 16.76 76.10
C TYR A 132 69.56 15.87 75.26
N TYR A 133 68.83 14.93 75.87
CA TYR A 133 67.95 14.01 75.13
C TYR A 133 66.82 14.75 74.39
N TYR A 134 66.29 15.83 74.97
CA TYR A 134 65.26 16.64 74.31
C TYR A 134 65.84 17.38 73.09
N SER A 135 67.04 17.95 73.20
CA SER A 135 67.71 18.58 72.06
C SER A 135 68.02 17.57 70.95
N GLU A 136 68.41 16.35 71.30
CA GLU A 136 68.61 15.28 70.32
C GLU A 136 67.28 14.83 69.69
N ALA A 137 66.18 14.72 70.45
CA ALA A 137 64.85 14.44 69.91
C ALA A 137 64.37 15.53 68.94
N GLU A 138 64.59 16.81 69.27
CA GLU A 138 64.28 17.94 68.39
C GLU A 138 65.07 17.87 67.07
N LYS A 139 66.37 17.56 67.13
CA LYS A 139 67.20 17.34 65.93
C LYS A 139 66.69 16.15 65.12
N THR A 140 66.35 15.03 65.76
CA THR A 140 65.82 13.84 65.07
C THR A 140 64.49 14.16 64.40
N ALA A 141 63.58 14.89 65.04
CA ALA A 141 62.33 15.34 64.43
C ALA A 141 62.56 16.22 63.19
N GLN A 142 63.57 17.10 63.24
CA GLN A 142 63.97 17.89 62.07
C GLN A 142 64.52 17.01 60.95
N TYR A 143 65.34 16.00 61.26
CA TYR A 143 65.85 15.04 60.27
C TYR A 143 64.73 14.17 59.70
N ILE A 144 63.74 13.76 60.49
CA ILE A 144 62.54 13.03 60.02
C ILE A 144 61.82 13.87 58.98
N LYS A 145 61.62 15.18 59.24
CA LYS A 145 61.01 16.10 58.29
C LYS A 145 61.81 16.28 56.99
N GLU A 146 63.13 16.42 57.09
CA GLU A 146 64.00 16.49 55.89
C GLU A 146 63.96 15.17 55.10
N LYS A 147 63.86 14.05 55.80
CA LYS A 147 63.77 12.73 55.19
C LYS A 147 62.41 12.48 54.55
N GLU A 148 61.32 12.96 55.13
CA GLU A 148 59.98 12.96 54.51
C GLU A 148 60.00 13.69 53.18
N GLN A 149 60.58 14.90 53.13
CA GLN A 149 60.72 15.63 51.87
C GLN A 149 61.49 14.83 50.83
N THR A 150 62.59 14.18 51.24
CA THR A 150 63.38 13.31 50.36
C THR A 150 62.55 12.12 49.86
N LEU A 151 61.76 11.48 50.72
CA LEU A 151 60.91 10.36 50.36
C LEU A 151 59.77 10.77 49.41
N VAL A 152 59.14 11.92 49.68
CA VAL A 152 58.12 12.49 48.79
C VAL A 152 58.73 12.83 47.44
N ASP A 153 59.91 13.46 47.40
CA ASP A 153 60.62 13.75 46.17
C ASP A 153 61.01 12.47 45.42
N LEU A 154 61.44 11.42 46.13
CA LEU A 154 61.73 10.12 45.52
C LEU A 154 60.49 9.45 44.94
N GLU A 155 59.36 9.46 45.64
CA GLU A 155 58.10 8.91 45.13
C GLU A 155 57.60 9.72 43.93
N LEU A 156 57.60 11.05 44.01
CA LEU A 156 57.25 11.92 42.89
C LEU A 156 58.17 11.68 41.70
N ASN A 157 59.50 11.61 41.90
CA ASN A 157 60.46 11.37 40.82
C ASN A 157 60.38 9.95 40.24
N PHE A 158 60.00 8.95 41.03
CA PHE A 158 59.78 7.59 40.55
C PHE A 158 58.50 7.49 39.72
N TYR A 159 57.41 8.07 40.22
CA TYR A 159 56.12 8.03 39.56
C TYR A 159 55.98 9.07 38.44
N GLN A 160 56.76 10.13 38.37
CA GLN A 160 56.67 11.12 37.29
C GLN A 160 56.98 10.56 35.88
N PRO A 161 58.09 9.83 35.64
CA PRO A 161 58.32 9.17 34.35
C PRO A 161 57.30 8.05 34.10
N LEU A 162 56.86 7.33 35.15
CA LEU A 162 55.83 6.31 35.04
C LEU A 162 54.45 6.90 34.67
N TYR A 163 54.06 8.00 35.31
CA TYR A 163 52.84 8.76 35.07
C TYR A 163 52.86 9.36 33.68
N ASN A 164 53.95 10.01 33.27
CA ASN A 164 54.09 10.53 31.91
C ASN A 164 53.97 9.42 30.87
N LYS A 165 54.54 8.24 31.14
CA LYS A 165 54.39 7.05 30.30
C LYS A 165 52.93 6.56 30.27
N ILE A 166 52.29 6.38 31.42
CA ILE A 166 50.89 5.94 31.52
C ILE A 166 49.94 6.94 30.83
N VAL A 167 50.16 8.24 30.99
CA VAL A 167 49.37 9.28 30.32
C VAL A 167 49.59 9.27 28.82
N ALA A 168 50.83 9.09 28.36
CA ALA A 168 51.13 8.95 26.94
C ALA A 168 50.46 7.69 26.35
N ASP A 169 50.58 6.55 27.02
CA ASP A 169 49.95 5.29 26.64
C ASP A 169 48.42 5.41 26.67
N SER A 170 47.85 6.07 27.69
CA SER A 170 46.41 6.37 27.80
C SER A 170 45.94 7.27 26.66
N LYS A 171 46.73 8.28 26.26
CA LYS A 171 46.42 9.13 25.11
C LYS A 171 46.41 8.33 23.81
N GLN A 172 47.37 7.43 23.62
CA GLN A 172 47.40 6.53 22.47
C GLN A 172 46.19 5.58 22.47
N LEU A 173 45.84 5.00 23.61
CA LEU A 173 44.67 4.12 23.77
C LEU A 173 43.35 4.87 23.54
N ASN A 174 43.24 6.12 24.00
CA ASN A 174 42.07 6.96 23.74
C ASN A 174 41.96 7.34 22.26
N GLN A 175 43.08 7.71 21.60
CA GLN A 175 43.10 7.95 20.16
C GLN A 175 42.71 6.68 19.38
N LEU A 176 43.26 5.54 19.77
CA LEU A 176 42.92 4.23 19.20
C LEU A 176 41.43 3.92 19.42
N GLY A 177 40.89 4.18 20.61
CA GLY A 177 39.46 4.08 20.93
C GLY A 177 38.58 4.95 20.03
N ILE A 178 38.94 6.22 19.84
CA ILE A 178 38.24 7.13 18.93
C ILE A 178 38.30 6.61 17.49
N THR A 179 39.47 6.18 17.01
CA THR A 179 39.59 5.61 15.66
C THR A 179 38.76 4.34 15.49
N LEU A 180 38.68 3.50 16.52
CA LEU A 180 37.84 2.30 16.52
C LEU A 180 36.34 2.63 16.55
N ILE A 181 35.92 3.69 17.24
CA ILE A 181 34.53 4.18 17.18
C ILE A 181 34.18 4.62 15.75
N PHE A 182 35.06 5.37 15.09
CA PHE A 182 34.84 5.75 13.69
C PHE A 182 34.84 4.53 12.76
N ALA A 183 35.78 3.60 12.95
CA ALA A 183 35.87 2.38 12.13
C ALA A 183 34.62 1.49 12.30
N THR A 184 34.12 1.32 13.52
CA THR A 184 32.89 0.57 13.80
C THR A 184 31.66 1.25 13.25
N THR A 185 31.56 2.57 13.37
CA THR A 185 30.47 3.35 12.78
C THR A 185 30.46 3.18 11.26
N LEU A 186 31.63 3.29 10.61
CA LEU A 186 31.77 3.08 9.18
C LEU A 186 31.38 1.66 8.78
N LEU A 187 31.85 0.64 9.50
CA LEU A 187 31.49 -0.76 9.26
C LEU A 187 29.97 -1.00 9.44
N SER A 188 29.36 -0.38 10.45
CA SER A 188 27.91 -0.43 10.69
C SER A 188 27.13 0.12 9.49
N ILE A 189 27.56 1.26 8.95
CA ILE A 189 26.96 1.87 7.76
C ILE A 189 27.10 0.95 6.55
N LEU A 190 28.29 0.36 6.33
CA LEU A 190 28.52 -0.57 5.22
C LEU A 190 27.63 -1.83 5.32
N ILE A 191 27.51 -2.40 6.52
CA ILE A 191 26.61 -3.54 6.79
C ILE A 191 25.16 -3.13 6.54
N ALA A 192 24.73 -1.96 7.03
CA ALA A 192 23.37 -1.46 6.83
C ALA A 192 23.04 -1.27 5.34
N ILE A 193 23.95 -0.70 4.55
CA ILE A 193 23.80 -0.56 3.09
C ILE A 193 23.72 -1.95 2.44
N GLY A 194 24.55 -2.89 2.86
CA GLY A 194 24.53 -4.28 2.38
C GLY A 194 23.21 -5.00 2.68
N LEU A 195 22.68 -4.86 3.89
CA LEU A 195 21.37 -5.40 4.29
C LEU A 195 20.23 -4.73 3.53
N SER A 196 20.25 -3.40 3.37
CA SER A 196 19.24 -2.68 2.60
C SER A 196 19.19 -3.14 1.14
N ARG A 197 20.35 -3.32 0.50
CA ARG A 197 20.42 -3.79 -0.89
C ARG A 197 20.04 -5.25 -1.05
N SER A 198 20.36 -6.10 -0.06
CA SER A 198 20.12 -7.55 -0.16
C SER A 198 18.76 -8.00 0.34
N ILE A 199 18.08 -7.24 1.19
CA ILE A 199 16.79 -7.60 1.81
C ILE A 199 15.72 -6.56 1.47
N THR A 200 15.91 -5.31 1.92
CA THR A 200 14.87 -4.27 1.85
C THR A 200 14.48 -3.92 0.40
N ASN A 201 15.46 -3.75 -0.48
CA ASN A 201 15.21 -3.36 -1.88
C ASN A 201 14.44 -4.44 -2.67
N PRO A 202 14.82 -5.73 -2.63
CA PRO A 202 14.01 -6.80 -3.23
C PRO A 202 12.57 -6.87 -2.70
N ILE A 203 12.38 -6.79 -1.38
CA ILE A 203 11.03 -6.80 -0.78
C ILE A 203 10.22 -5.61 -1.27
N GLY A 204 10.80 -4.41 -1.27
CA GLY A 204 10.13 -3.20 -1.78
C GLY A 204 9.71 -3.32 -3.24
N ARG A 205 10.49 -4.02 -4.07
CA ARG A 205 10.11 -4.33 -5.47
C ARG A 205 8.94 -5.31 -5.54
N LEU A 206 8.96 -6.41 -4.79
CA LEU A 206 7.85 -7.37 -4.73
C LEU A 206 6.54 -6.71 -4.30
N VAL A 207 6.58 -5.84 -3.29
CA VAL A 207 5.41 -5.08 -2.82
C VAL A 207 4.85 -4.17 -3.92
N ARG A 208 5.71 -3.50 -4.69
CA ARG A 208 5.27 -2.66 -5.82
C ARG A 208 4.62 -3.50 -6.91
N THR A 209 5.23 -4.63 -7.30
CA THR A 209 4.67 -5.55 -8.29
C THR A 209 3.30 -6.07 -7.84
N ALA A 210 3.18 -6.51 -6.59
CA ALA A 210 1.89 -6.93 -6.01
C ALA A 210 0.82 -5.84 -6.08
N LYS A 211 1.16 -4.57 -5.80
CA LYS A 211 0.23 -3.44 -5.94
C LYS A 211 -0.21 -3.20 -7.40
N HIS A 212 0.67 -3.39 -8.38
CA HIS A 212 0.29 -3.26 -9.79
C HIS A 212 -0.68 -4.37 -10.23
N ILE A 213 -0.41 -5.60 -9.80
CA ILE A 213 -1.26 -6.76 -10.08
C ILE A 213 -2.64 -6.61 -9.43
N ALA A 214 -2.69 -6.13 -8.17
CA ALA A 214 -3.94 -5.85 -7.49
C ALA A 214 -4.80 -4.77 -8.19
N LYS A 215 -4.19 -3.90 -9.01
CA LYS A 215 -4.88 -2.91 -9.84
C LYS A 215 -5.28 -3.45 -11.22
N GLY A 216 -5.12 -4.74 -11.47
CA GLY A 216 -5.46 -5.39 -12.75
C GLY A 216 -4.36 -5.30 -13.82
N ASN A 217 -3.16 -4.83 -13.49
CA ASN A 217 -2.03 -4.79 -14.42
C ASN A 217 -1.17 -6.05 -14.26
N PHE A 218 -1.44 -7.07 -15.08
CA PHE A 218 -0.74 -8.35 -15.08
C PHE A 218 0.47 -8.41 -16.04
N SER A 219 0.74 -7.34 -16.79
CA SER A 219 1.82 -7.29 -17.79
C SER A 219 3.19 -6.94 -17.22
N THR A 220 3.33 -6.93 -15.89
CA THR A 220 4.56 -6.53 -15.22
C THR A 220 5.59 -7.64 -15.24
N SER A 221 6.74 -7.40 -15.88
CA SER A 221 7.89 -8.31 -15.84
C SER A 221 8.41 -8.44 -14.40
N PHE A 222 8.54 -9.68 -13.92
CA PHE A 222 9.19 -9.97 -12.65
C PHE A 222 10.70 -9.71 -12.77
N PRO A 223 11.27 -8.75 -12.02
CA PRO A 223 12.69 -8.50 -12.10
C PRO A 223 13.46 -9.70 -11.53
N PRO A 224 14.53 -10.17 -12.19
CA PRO A 224 15.28 -11.32 -11.74
C PRO A 224 15.88 -11.05 -10.36
N VAL A 225 15.50 -11.86 -9.38
CA VAL A 225 16.06 -11.82 -8.04
C VAL A 225 17.36 -12.61 -8.04
N LYS A 226 18.49 -11.88 -8.08
CA LYS A 226 19.84 -12.46 -8.07
C LYS A 226 20.27 -13.01 -6.69
N THR A 227 19.43 -12.94 -5.66
CA THR A 227 19.81 -13.39 -4.32
C THR A 227 19.62 -14.91 -4.19
N ASN A 228 20.50 -15.58 -3.45
CA ASN A 228 20.44 -17.03 -3.21
C ASN A 228 19.90 -17.33 -1.80
N ASP A 229 18.88 -16.59 -1.38
CA ASP A 229 18.26 -16.64 -0.06
C ASP A 229 16.73 -16.75 -0.14
N GLU A 230 16.04 -16.65 0.99
CA GLU A 230 14.59 -16.82 1.11
C GLU A 230 13.80 -15.86 0.22
N ILE A 231 14.39 -14.71 -0.15
CA ILE A 231 13.76 -13.75 -1.06
C ILE A 231 13.59 -14.34 -2.47
N ARG A 232 14.52 -15.19 -2.93
CA ARG A 232 14.38 -15.86 -4.24
C ARG A 232 13.23 -16.85 -4.21
N ILE A 233 13.15 -17.68 -3.15
CA ILE A 233 12.04 -18.62 -2.98
C ILE A 233 10.71 -17.86 -2.99
N LEU A 234 10.63 -16.75 -2.24
CA LEU A 234 9.44 -15.90 -2.22
C LEU A 234 9.13 -15.29 -3.60
N SER A 235 10.16 -14.84 -4.32
CA SER A 235 10.00 -14.27 -5.66
C SER A 235 9.51 -15.30 -6.67
N ASP A 236 10.09 -16.51 -6.67
CA ASP A 236 9.75 -17.59 -7.61
C ASP A 236 8.33 -18.08 -7.36
N THR A 237 7.97 -18.29 -6.08
CA THR A 237 6.60 -18.70 -5.69
C THR A 237 5.57 -17.62 -6.01
N PHE A 238 5.91 -16.34 -5.80
CA PHE A 238 5.04 -15.24 -6.17
C PHE A 238 4.89 -15.10 -7.69
N GLN A 239 5.97 -15.28 -8.46
CA GLN A 239 5.91 -15.33 -9.92
C GLN A 239 4.97 -16.44 -10.40
N GLN A 240 5.13 -17.66 -9.87
CA GLN A 240 4.28 -18.80 -10.22
C GLN A 240 2.80 -18.54 -9.91
N MET A 241 2.49 -17.87 -8.79
CA MET A 241 1.12 -17.47 -8.45
C MET A 241 0.53 -16.52 -9.50
N VAL A 242 1.31 -15.57 -9.99
CA VAL A 242 0.85 -14.58 -10.98
C VAL A 242 0.63 -15.22 -12.34
N GLU A 243 1.52 -16.12 -12.77
CA GLU A 243 1.35 -16.91 -14.00
C GLU A 243 0.08 -17.78 -13.92
N ASN A 244 -0.18 -18.40 -12.77
CA ASN A 244 -1.41 -19.17 -12.55
C ASN A 244 -2.66 -18.31 -12.64
N ILE A 245 -2.66 -17.10 -12.07
CA ILE A 245 -3.80 -16.17 -12.17
C ILE A 245 -4.03 -15.76 -13.63
N HIS A 246 -2.95 -15.45 -14.36
CA HIS A 246 -3.05 -15.10 -15.79
C HIS A 246 -3.66 -16.24 -16.61
N ASN A 247 -3.20 -17.47 -16.41
CA ASN A 247 -3.73 -18.65 -17.07
C ASN A 247 -5.21 -18.91 -16.73
N LEU A 248 -5.61 -18.71 -15.47
CA LEU A 248 -7.01 -18.84 -15.05
C LEU A 248 -7.90 -17.77 -15.70
N MET A 249 -7.43 -16.53 -15.79
CA MET A 249 -8.15 -15.45 -16.48
C MET A 249 -8.34 -15.76 -17.97
N GLN A 250 -7.29 -16.19 -18.66
CA GLN A 250 -7.37 -16.52 -20.08
C GLN A 250 -8.36 -17.66 -20.34
N LYS A 251 -8.30 -18.73 -19.54
CA LYS A 251 -9.28 -19.84 -19.61
C LYS A 251 -10.71 -19.37 -19.37
N ASN A 252 -10.91 -18.44 -18.45
CA ASN A 252 -12.24 -17.89 -18.19
C ASN A 252 -12.77 -17.10 -19.40
N ILE A 253 -11.94 -16.25 -20.00
CA ILE A 253 -12.30 -15.48 -21.21
C ILE A 253 -12.67 -16.44 -22.36
N GLU A 254 -11.84 -17.44 -22.62
CA GLU A 254 -12.12 -18.46 -23.64
C GLU A 254 -13.43 -19.23 -23.36
N SER A 255 -13.73 -19.52 -22.09
CA SER A 255 -14.99 -20.16 -21.70
C SER A 255 -16.20 -19.28 -21.99
N VAL A 256 -16.13 -17.99 -21.64
CA VAL A 256 -17.22 -17.03 -21.88
C VAL A 256 -17.47 -16.85 -23.38
N GLU A 257 -16.42 -16.83 -24.20
CA GLU A 257 -16.55 -16.75 -25.65
C GLU A 257 -17.22 -17.99 -26.24
N LYS A 258 -16.84 -19.19 -25.78
CA LYS A 258 -17.49 -20.44 -26.17
C LYS A 258 -18.96 -20.47 -25.79
N ASP A 259 -19.31 -20.07 -24.57
CA ASP A 259 -20.70 -20.01 -24.12
C ASP A 259 -21.53 -19.05 -24.96
N ARG A 260 -20.94 -17.92 -25.37
CA ARG A 260 -21.59 -16.96 -26.28
C ARG A 260 -21.83 -17.58 -27.65
N LEU A 261 -20.84 -18.28 -28.21
CA LEU A 261 -20.95 -18.93 -29.51
C LEU A 261 -22.03 -20.03 -29.50
N VAL A 262 -22.07 -20.84 -28.44
CA VAL A 262 -23.10 -21.88 -28.25
C VAL A 262 -24.49 -21.26 -28.27
N LYS A 263 -24.72 -20.19 -27.50
CA LYS A 263 -26.00 -19.47 -27.51
C LYS A 263 -26.39 -18.94 -28.89
N GLU A 264 -25.43 -18.41 -29.65
CA GLU A 264 -25.70 -17.92 -31.00
C GLU A 264 -26.12 -19.06 -31.95
N LEU A 265 -25.47 -20.21 -31.84
CA LEU A 265 -25.81 -21.41 -32.62
C LEU A 265 -27.19 -21.96 -32.23
N GLU A 266 -27.51 -22.01 -30.94
CA GLU A 266 -28.84 -22.40 -30.46
C GLU A 266 -29.93 -21.50 -31.02
N LEU A 267 -29.73 -20.17 -30.98
CA LEU A 267 -30.67 -19.20 -31.56
C LEU A 267 -30.85 -19.41 -33.07
N LYS A 268 -29.76 -19.60 -33.82
CA LYS A 268 -29.83 -19.89 -35.27
C LYS A 268 -30.55 -21.21 -35.56
N ALA A 269 -30.32 -22.24 -34.75
CA ALA A 269 -31.00 -23.53 -34.89
C ALA A 269 -32.50 -23.40 -34.64
N LEU A 270 -32.91 -22.66 -33.60
CA LEU A 270 -34.32 -22.36 -33.32
C LEU A 270 -34.99 -21.60 -34.48
N GLN A 271 -34.31 -20.59 -35.05
CA GLN A 271 -34.83 -19.84 -36.20
C GLN A 271 -35.03 -20.73 -37.45
N ASN A 272 -34.14 -21.70 -37.67
CA ASN A 272 -34.22 -22.62 -38.81
C ASN A 272 -35.33 -23.70 -38.70
N GLN A 273 -36.00 -23.86 -37.54
CA GLN A 273 -37.07 -24.84 -37.39
C GLN A 273 -38.33 -24.51 -38.20
N ILE A 274 -38.52 -23.25 -38.63
CA ILE A 274 -39.57 -22.88 -39.59
C ILE A 274 -38.94 -22.89 -40.98
N ASN A 275 -39.17 -23.93 -41.79
CA ASN A 275 -38.67 -23.97 -43.16
C ASN A 275 -39.50 -23.01 -44.06
N PRO A 276 -38.97 -21.85 -44.47
CA PRO A 276 -39.72 -20.87 -45.27
C PRO A 276 -40.19 -21.47 -46.59
N HIS A 277 -39.35 -22.31 -47.19
CA HIS A 277 -39.61 -22.93 -48.48
C HIS A 277 -40.79 -23.90 -48.40
N PHE A 278 -40.92 -24.66 -47.30
CA PHE A 278 -42.09 -25.51 -47.10
C PHE A 278 -43.38 -24.67 -47.05
N LEU A 279 -43.40 -23.59 -46.26
CA LEU A 279 -44.57 -22.71 -46.14
C LEU A 279 -44.95 -22.07 -47.48
N PHE A 280 -43.98 -21.56 -48.26
CA PHE A 280 -44.26 -21.00 -49.58
C PHE A 280 -44.81 -22.04 -50.54
N ASN A 281 -44.26 -23.25 -50.53
CA ASN A 281 -44.74 -24.33 -51.38
C ASN A 281 -46.16 -24.75 -51.00
N THR A 282 -46.45 -24.86 -49.70
CA THR A 282 -47.80 -25.18 -49.22
C THR A 282 -48.82 -24.11 -49.66
N LEU A 283 -48.51 -22.83 -49.48
CA LEU A 283 -49.40 -21.74 -49.89
C LEU A 283 -49.58 -21.67 -51.42
N ASN A 284 -48.52 -21.90 -52.20
CA ASN A 284 -48.63 -21.95 -53.65
C ASN A 284 -49.54 -23.10 -54.12
N VAL A 285 -49.45 -24.27 -53.48
CA VAL A 285 -50.35 -25.40 -53.78
C VAL A 285 -51.80 -25.05 -53.45
N ILE A 286 -52.06 -24.44 -52.29
CA ILE A 286 -53.41 -23.99 -51.89
C ILE A 286 -53.97 -22.97 -52.89
N SER A 287 -53.15 -22.01 -53.32
CA SER A 287 -53.56 -20.98 -54.30
C SER A 287 -53.92 -21.59 -55.66
N GLN A 288 -53.13 -22.54 -56.15
CA GLN A 288 -53.41 -23.24 -57.41
C GLN A 288 -54.66 -24.11 -57.34
N LEU A 289 -54.87 -24.83 -56.23
CA LEU A 289 -56.05 -25.64 -56.03
C LEU A 289 -57.32 -24.77 -56.00
N ALA A 290 -57.30 -23.67 -55.25
CA ALA A 290 -58.41 -22.72 -55.19
C ALA A 290 -58.75 -22.13 -56.58
N PHE A 291 -57.74 -21.85 -57.41
CA PHE A 291 -57.93 -21.38 -58.77
C PHE A 291 -58.63 -22.44 -59.66
N ILE A 292 -58.21 -23.71 -59.57
CA ILE A 292 -58.81 -24.81 -60.34
C ILE A 292 -60.28 -25.04 -59.92
N GLU A 293 -60.60 -24.86 -58.64
CA GLU A 293 -61.96 -24.99 -58.11
C GLU A 293 -62.87 -23.77 -58.39
N GLY A 294 -62.37 -22.76 -59.11
CA GLY A 294 -63.12 -21.52 -59.42
C GLY A 294 -63.30 -20.60 -58.20
N ALA A 295 -62.51 -20.80 -57.14
CA ALA A 295 -62.52 -19.99 -55.93
C ALA A 295 -61.49 -18.85 -56.02
N ASP A 296 -61.67 -17.95 -57.00
CA ASP A 296 -60.71 -16.88 -57.34
C ASP A 296 -60.29 -16.03 -56.12
N LYS A 297 -61.26 -15.63 -55.28
CA LYS A 297 -60.99 -14.84 -54.06
C LYS A 297 -60.08 -15.57 -53.06
N THR A 298 -60.21 -16.89 -52.96
CA THR A 298 -59.37 -17.72 -52.09
C THR A 298 -57.96 -17.85 -52.66
N SER A 299 -57.84 -17.96 -53.99
CA SER A 299 -56.54 -17.97 -54.67
C SER A 299 -55.80 -16.66 -54.46
N ASP A 300 -56.44 -15.53 -54.72
CA ASP A 300 -55.87 -14.18 -54.55
C ASP A 300 -55.42 -13.93 -53.11
N LEU A 301 -56.27 -14.26 -52.13
CA LEU A 301 -55.92 -14.10 -50.72
C LEU A 301 -54.72 -14.96 -50.33
N THR A 302 -54.63 -16.18 -50.85
CA THR A 302 -53.49 -17.08 -50.59
C THR A 302 -52.19 -16.54 -51.21
N VAL A 303 -52.26 -15.91 -52.39
CA VAL A 303 -51.13 -15.21 -53.01
C VAL A 303 -50.70 -14.01 -52.16
N SER A 304 -51.64 -13.19 -51.69
CA SER A 304 -51.32 -12.06 -50.79
C SER A 304 -50.63 -12.53 -49.51
N VAL A 305 -51.08 -13.64 -48.90
CA VAL A 305 -50.43 -14.23 -47.72
C VAL A 305 -49.02 -14.75 -48.05
N SER A 306 -48.84 -15.41 -49.19
CA SER A 306 -47.53 -15.90 -49.66
C SER A 306 -46.55 -14.75 -49.90
N ASN A 307 -47.00 -13.67 -50.54
CA ASN A 307 -46.23 -12.44 -50.75
C ASN A 307 -45.85 -11.78 -49.43
N LEU A 308 -46.80 -11.69 -48.49
CA LEU A 308 -46.58 -11.10 -47.18
C LEU A 308 -45.51 -11.87 -46.38
N LEU A 309 -45.63 -13.20 -46.32
CA LEU A 309 -44.64 -14.04 -45.63
C LEU A 309 -43.27 -13.98 -46.29
N ARG A 310 -43.22 -13.92 -47.63
CA ARG A 310 -41.96 -13.83 -48.37
C ARG A 310 -41.22 -12.55 -48.05
N TYR A 311 -41.95 -11.45 -47.95
CA TYR A 311 -41.38 -10.16 -47.61
C TYR A 311 -40.89 -10.13 -46.14
N ASN A 312 -41.66 -10.67 -45.19
CA ASN A 312 -41.28 -10.72 -43.78
C ASN A 312 -40.04 -11.60 -43.52
N LEU A 313 -39.81 -12.62 -44.35
CA LEU A 313 -38.65 -13.51 -44.25
C LEU A 313 -37.43 -13.02 -45.04
N ARG A 314 -37.49 -11.84 -45.68
CA ARG A 314 -36.30 -11.18 -46.22
C ARG A 314 -35.37 -10.74 -45.08
N LYS A 315 -34.07 -10.66 -45.38
CA LYS A 315 -33.08 -10.13 -44.43
C LYS A 315 -33.42 -8.67 -44.09
N LEU A 316 -33.73 -8.41 -42.82
CA LEU A 316 -34.04 -7.09 -42.26
C LEU A 316 -32.96 -6.03 -42.51
N ASP A 317 -31.72 -6.47 -42.77
CA ASP A 317 -30.56 -5.59 -42.96
C ASP A 317 -30.48 -4.96 -44.37
N LYS A 318 -31.35 -5.34 -45.30
CA LYS A 318 -31.38 -4.76 -46.65
C LYS A 318 -32.39 -3.61 -46.73
N PRO A 319 -31.96 -2.39 -47.08
CA PRO A 319 -32.88 -1.28 -47.34
C PRO A 319 -33.75 -1.57 -48.57
N VAL A 320 -34.97 -1.05 -48.55
CA VAL A 320 -35.99 -1.24 -49.60
C VAL A 320 -36.51 0.12 -50.06
N THR A 321 -37.14 0.15 -51.23
CA THR A 321 -37.82 1.36 -51.70
C THR A 321 -39.16 1.55 -50.99
N LEU A 322 -39.59 2.80 -50.86
CA LEU A 322 -40.92 3.12 -50.33
C LEU A 322 -42.02 2.49 -51.18
N ALA A 323 -41.80 2.32 -52.49
CA ALA A 323 -42.68 1.56 -53.36
C ALA A 323 -42.87 0.10 -52.92
N GLU A 324 -41.78 -0.59 -52.54
CA GLU A 324 -41.84 -1.97 -52.04
C GLU A 324 -42.62 -2.05 -50.73
N GLU A 325 -42.38 -1.13 -49.79
CA GLU A 325 -43.10 -1.07 -48.51
C GLU A 325 -44.58 -0.74 -48.68
N LEU A 326 -44.93 0.15 -49.63
CA LEU A 326 -46.31 0.49 -49.94
C LEU A 326 -47.04 -0.67 -50.62
N ASN A 327 -46.37 -1.41 -51.52
CA ASN A 327 -46.94 -2.62 -52.11
C ASN A 327 -47.19 -3.69 -51.06
N HIS A 328 -46.23 -3.89 -50.14
CA HIS A 328 -46.39 -4.81 -49.03
C HIS A 328 -47.52 -4.39 -48.07
N ALA A 329 -47.64 -3.10 -47.79
CA ALA A 329 -48.77 -2.53 -47.04
C ALA A 329 -50.13 -2.79 -47.71
N ARG A 330 -50.20 -2.75 -49.06
CA ARG A 330 -51.42 -3.10 -49.80
C ARG A 330 -51.76 -4.58 -49.67
N GLU A 331 -50.78 -5.48 -49.76
CA GLU A 331 -50.98 -6.92 -49.57
C GLU A 331 -51.53 -7.22 -48.17
N TYR A 332 -50.95 -6.59 -47.14
CA TYR A 332 -51.48 -6.65 -45.77
C TYR A 332 -52.92 -6.12 -45.69
N PHE A 333 -53.21 -4.99 -46.34
CA PHE A 333 -54.57 -4.45 -46.39
C PHE A 333 -55.58 -5.40 -47.05
N ILE A 334 -55.22 -6.06 -48.16
CA ILE A 334 -56.09 -7.04 -48.84
C ILE A 334 -56.48 -8.16 -47.88
N ILE A 335 -55.51 -8.67 -47.12
CA ILE A 335 -55.74 -9.73 -46.12
C ILE A 335 -56.68 -9.23 -45.02
N GLN A 336 -56.44 -8.04 -44.48
CA GLN A 336 -57.29 -7.47 -43.43
C GLN A 336 -58.70 -7.14 -43.95
N LYS A 337 -58.84 -6.66 -45.18
CA LYS A 337 -60.14 -6.42 -45.83
C LYS A 337 -60.94 -7.71 -45.99
N ALA A 338 -60.30 -8.84 -46.27
CA ALA A 338 -61.01 -10.13 -46.30
C ALA A 338 -61.60 -10.50 -44.92
N ARG A 339 -60.91 -10.15 -43.81
CA ARG A 339 -61.38 -10.38 -42.43
C ARG A 339 -62.48 -9.40 -42.01
N PHE A 340 -62.31 -8.10 -42.27
CA PHE A 340 -63.21 -7.04 -41.81
C PHE A 340 -64.30 -6.66 -42.82
N ARG A 341 -64.25 -7.20 -44.05
CA ARG A 341 -65.17 -6.94 -45.16
C ARG A 341 -65.28 -5.43 -45.44
N ASP A 342 -66.49 -4.93 -45.68
CA ASP A 342 -66.75 -3.54 -46.04
C ASP A 342 -66.69 -2.56 -44.85
N ARG A 343 -66.41 -3.05 -43.64
CA ARG A 343 -66.31 -2.23 -42.42
C ARG A 343 -65.07 -1.34 -42.37
N VAL A 344 -64.09 -1.58 -43.26
CA VAL A 344 -62.83 -0.84 -43.32
C VAL A 344 -62.56 -0.30 -44.71
N GLN A 345 -62.30 1.00 -44.77
CA GLN A 345 -61.85 1.71 -45.95
C GLN A 345 -60.37 2.05 -45.84
N PHE A 346 -59.64 1.87 -46.95
CA PHE A 346 -58.23 2.23 -47.05
C PHE A 346 -58.04 3.26 -48.15
N ILE A 347 -57.53 4.41 -47.74
CA ILE A 347 -57.33 5.58 -48.60
C ILE A 347 -55.83 5.75 -48.78
N THR A 348 -55.38 5.83 -50.03
CA THR A 348 -53.97 6.08 -50.34
C THR A 348 -53.83 7.35 -51.17
N GLU A 349 -53.03 8.27 -50.66
CA GLU A 349 -52.67 9.53 -51.32
C GLU A 349 -51.15 9.54 -51.51
N ILE A 350 -50.68 8.99 -52.63
CA ILE A 350 -49.26 8.73 -52.85
C ILE A 350 -48.72 9.60 -53.99
N GLU A 351 -47.73 10.42 -53.69
CA GLU A 351 -46.99 11.16 -54.71
C GLU A 351 -45.91 10.26 -55.35
N GLU A 352 -45.98 10.05 -56.67
CA GLU A 352 -45.08 9.15 -57.40
C GLU A 352 -43.60 9.53 -57.25
N ALA A 353 -43.30 10.82 -57.12
CA ALA A 353 -41.94 11.34 -56.95
C ALA A 353 -41.25 10.86 -55.66
N ALA A 354 -42.01 10.36 -54.68
CA ALA A 354 -41.52 9.84 -53.41
C ALA A 354 -41.24 8.32 -53.41
N LEU A 355 -41.70 7.58 -54.43
CA LEU A 355 -41.66 6.11 -54.46
C LEU A 355 -40.26 5.51 -54.42
N LYS A 356 -39.25 6.24 -54.92
CA LYS A 356 -37.83 5.81 -54.94
C LYS A 356 -37.08 6.05 -53.63
N GLN A 357 -37.73 6.64 -52.62
CA GLN A 357 -37.13 6.86 -51.31
C GLN A 357 -36.74 5.53 -50.66
N VAL A 358 -35.54 5.45 -50.10
CA VAL A 358 -35.04 4.24 -49.44
C VAL A 358 -35.34 4.29 -47.95
N ILE A 359 -35.96 3.23 -47.43
CA ILE A 359 -36.28 3.05 -46.00
C ILE A 359 -35.87 1.64 -45.53
N PRO A 360 -35.72 1.41 -44.20
CA PRO A 360 -35.55 0.06 -43.67
C PRO A 360 -36.76 -0.83 -43.99
N CYS A 361 -36.52 -2.10 -44.28
CA CYS A 361 -37.59 -3.08 -44.53
C CYS A 361 -38.49 -3.27 -43.30
N LEU A 362 -39.80 -3.47 -43.48
CA LEU A 362 -40.83 -3.57 -42.44
C LEU A 362 -40.98 -2.30 -41.60
N THR A 363 -41.00 -1.13 -42.23
CA THR A 363 -41.23 0.16 -41.58
C THR A 363 -42.72 0.50 -41.52
N LEU A 364 -43.45 0.32 -42.63
CA LEU A 364 -44.87 0.72 -42.68
C LEU A 364 -45.80 -0.34 -42.07
N GLN A 365 -45.48 -1.62 -42.26
CA GLN A 365 -46.35 -2.72 -41.83
C GLN A 365 -46.61 -2.71 -40.31
N PRO A 366 -45.62 -2.60 -39.39
CA PRO A 366 -45.91 -2.62 -37.96
C PRO A 366 -46.85 -1.47 -37.53
N ILE A 367 -46.77 -0.34 -38.22
CA ILE A 367 -47.60 0.84 -37.94
C ILE A 367 -49.02 0.62 -38.44
N LEU A 368 -49.18 -0.02 -39.60
CA LEU A 368 -50.49 -0.44 -40.10
C LEU A 368 -51.11 -1.53 -39.22
N GLU A 369 -50.33 -2.51 -38.79
CA GLU A 369 -50.78 -3.53 -37.83
C GLU A 369 -51.31 -2.88 -36.56
N ASN A 370 -50.61 -1.89 -36.01
CA ASN A 370 -51.11 -1.14 -34.86
C ASN A 370 -52.41 -0.38 -35.16
N ALA A 371 -52.52 0.27 -36.32
CA ALA A 371 -53.75 0.96 -36.71
C ALA A 371 -54.93 -0.01 -36.79
N PHE A 372 -54.72 -1.22 -37.31
CA PHE A 372 -55.73 -2.27 -37.38
C PHE A 372 -56.12 -2.85 -36.02
N VAL A 373 -55.14 -3.27 -35.22
CA VAL A 373 -55.35 -3.96 -33.94
C VAL A 373 -55.77 -2.99 -32.83
N HIS A 374 -55.05 -1.89 -32.67
CA HIS A 374 -55.28 -0.96 -31.57
C HIS A 374 -56.15 0.23 -31.94
N GLY A 375 -56.16 0.65 -33.21
CA GLY A 375 -56.98 1.76 -33.69
C GLY A 375 -58.42 1.34 -33.89
N ILE A 376 -58.65 0.41 -34.83
CA ILE A 376 -59.98 0.20 -35.42
C ILE A 376 -60.64 -1.16 -35.11
N GLU A 377 -59.99 -2.10 -34.42
CA GLU A 377 -60.55 -3.45 -34.17
C GLU A 377 -61.92 -3.42 -33.46
N HIS A 378 -62.14 -2.41 -32.60
CA HIS A 378 -63.38 -2.23 -31.83
C HIS A 378 -64.47 -1.40 -32.55
N LEU A 379 -64.21 -0.86 -33.76
CA LEU A 379 -65.21 -0.09 -34.52
C LEU A 379 -66.14 -1.04 -35.28
N GLU A 380 -67.46 -0.94 -35.03
CA GLU A 380 -68.47 -1.78 -35.68
C GLU A 380 -68.64 -1.49 -37.18
N ASP A 381 -68.50 -0.23 -37.61
CA ASP A 381 -68.53 0.18 -39.02
C ASP A 381 -67.81 1.53 -39.23
N GLY A 382 -67.46 1.86 -40.47
CA GLY A 382 -66.88 3.15 -40.85
C GLY A 382 -65.42 3.34 -40.44
N ALA A 383 -64.65 2.26 -40.27
CA ALA A 383 -63.23 2.37 -39.99
C ALA A 383 -62.47 2.87 -41.22
N VAL A 384 -61.58 3.83 -41.05
CA VAL A 384 -60.79 4.43 -42.14
C VAL A 384 -59.33 4.45 -41.75
N ILE A 385 -58.49 3.87 -42.59
CA ILE A 385 -57.03 4.01 -42.51
C ILE A 385 -56.56 4.76 -43.76
N THR A 386 -55.81 5.84 -43.55
CA THR A 386 -55.28 6.68 -44.63
C THR A 386 -53.76 6.65 -44.61
N ILE A 387 -53.14 6.32 -45.74
CA ILE A 387 -51.71 6.50 -45.97
C ILE A 387 -51.51 7.67 -46.92
N CYS A 388 -50.79 8.69 -46.48
CA CYS A 388 -50.38 9.81 -47.32
C CYS A 388 -48.86 9.84 -47.44
N VAL A 389 -48.37 10.00 -48.67
CA VAL A 389 -46.94 10.12 -48.99
C VAL A 389 -46.75 11.36 -49.87
N LYS A 390 -45.99 12.33 -49.38
CA LYS A 390 -45.71 13.59 -50.07
C LYS A 390 -44.22 13.89 -50.06
N LYS A 391 -43.68 14.38 -51.17
CA LYS A 391 -42.31 14.85 -51.30
C LYS A 391 -42.28 16.36 -51.09
N GLN A 392 -41.42 16.84 -50.19
CA GLN A 392 -41.24 18.27 -49.94
C GLN A 392 -39.75 18.60 -49.85
N ALA A 393 -39.24 19.34 -50.84
CA ALA A 393 -37.84 19.79 -50.93
C ALA A 393 -36.83 18.68 -50.55
N ASP A 394 -36.33 18.69 -49.31
CA ASP A 394 -35.30 17.78 -48.81
C ASP A 394 -35.82 16.56 -48.03
N HIS A 395 -37.15 16.38 -47.93
CA HIS A 395 -37.78 15.34 -47.13
C HIS A 395 -38.94 14.64 -47.86
N VAL A 396 -39.17 13.38 -47.48
CA VAL A 396 -40.40 12.64 -47.78
C VAL A 396 -41.20 12.52 -46.50
N PHE A 397 -42.44 13.03 -46.54
CA PHE A 397 -43.40 12.91 -45.47
C PHE A 397 -44.27 11.69 -45.73
N VAL A 398 -44.32 10.76 -44.76
CA VAL A 398 -45.22 9.63 -44.77
C VAL A 398 -46.09 9.72 -43.54
N SER A 399 -47.41 9.70 -43.70
CA SER A 399 -48.35 9.68 -42.57
C SER A 399 -49.31 8.52 -42.69
N ILE A 400 -49.49 7.80 -41.59
CA ILE A 400 -50.51 6.76 -41.45
C ILE A 400 -51.49 7.24 -40.39
N ALA A 401 -52.75 7.40 -40.78
CA ALA A 401 -53.83 7.90 -39.94
C ALA A 401 -54.95 6.86 -39.82
N ASP A 402 -55.47 6.66 -38.61
CA ASP A 402 -56.70 5.92 -38.34
C ASP A 402 -57.73 6.81 -37.64
N ASN A 403 -59.01 6.48 -37.77
CA ASN A 403 -60.13 7.12 -37.05
C ASN A 403 -60.55 6.33 -35.79
N GLY A 404 -59.61 5.59 -35.21
CA GLY A 404 -59.82 4.67 -34.11
C GLY A 404 -60.01 5.30 -32.73
N VAL A 405 -59.85 4.47 -31.70
CA VAL A 405 -60.03 4.86 -30.29
C VAL A 405 -58.96 5.84 -29.78
N GLY A 406 -57.85 6.02 -30.51
CA GLY A 406 -56.73 6.87 -30.09
C GLY A 406 -55.97 6.33 -28.88
N MET A 407 -54.86 6.97 -28.51
CA MET A 407 -54.08 6.66 -27.31
C MET A 407 -54.06 7.85 -26.34
N ASP A 408 -53.76 7.58 -25.07
CA ASP A 408 -53.50 8.63 -24.08
C ASP A 408 -52.12 9.26 -24.25
N GLU A 409 -51.92 10.40 -23.58
CA GLU A 409 -50.69 11.17 -23.66
C GLU A 409 -49.49 10.44 -23.03
N GLU A 410 -49.73 9.60 -22.02
CA GLU A 410 -48.69 8.84 -21.35
C GLU A 410 -48.11 7.76 -22.28
N MET A 411 -48.96 7.00 -22.95
CA MET A 411 -48.58 6.02 -23.96
C MET A 411 -47.91 6.69 -25.17
N ARG A 412 -48.44 7.84 -25.62
CA ARG A 412 -47.83 8.64 -26.70
C ARG A 412 -46.39 9.03 -26.37
N GLN A 413 -46.15 9.55 -25.16
CA GLN A 413 -44.80 9.92 -24.72
C GLN A 413 -43.90 8.70 -24.53
N ALA A 414 -44.42 7.61 -23.97
CA ALA A 414 -43.66 6.38 -23.79
C ALA A 414 -43.16 5.81 -25.12
N LEU A 415 -43.96 5.88 -26.19
CA LEU A 415 -43.57 5.43 -27.55
C LEU A 415 -42.50 6.32 -28.20
N LEU A 416 -42.50 7.63 -27.90
CA LEU A 416 -41.51 8.59 -28.42
C LEU A 416 -40.18 8.56 -27.63
N ARG A 417 -40.17 8.04 -26.39
CA ARG A 417 -38.96 7.82 -25.59
C ARG A 417 -38.28 6.50 -25.98
N LEU A 418 -37.27 6.60 -26.83
CA LEU A 418 -36.56 5.44 -27.41
C LEU A 418 -35.47 4.83 -26.49
N ASP A 419 -35.11 5.51 -25.40
CA ASP A 419 -34.06 5.09 -24.45
C ASP A 419 -34.59 4.28 -23.26
N GLU A 420 -35.89 4.35 -22.95
CA GLU A 420 -36.52 3.60 -21.85
C GLU A 420 -37.01 2.22 -22.32
N LYS A 421 -36.54 1.17 -21.63
CA LYS A 421 -36.80 -0.24 -21.96
C LYS A 421 -38.21 -0.72 -21.63
N GLU A 422 -38.99 0.00 -20.85
CA GLU A 422 -40.30 -0.46 -20.35
C GLU A 422 -41.44 0.46 -20.80
N ILE A 423 -42.53 -0.15 -21.28
CA ILE A 423 -43.83 0.49 -21.46
C ILE A 423 -44.59 0.28 -20.14
N PRO A 424 -45.36 1.25 -19.62
CA PRO A 424 -46.08 1.10 -18.36
C PRO A 424 -46.94 -0.18 -18.33
N ALA A 425 -46.82 -0.97 -17.25
CA ALA A 425 -47.43 -2.29 -17.10
C ALA A 425 -48.97 -2.31 -17.19
N ASN A 426 -49.62 -1.16 -17.07
CA ASN A 426 -51.08 -1.02 -17.16
C ASN A 426 -51.62 -1.08 -18.60
N HIS A 427 -50.77 -1.09 -19.63
CA HIS A 427 -51.18 -1.13 -21.05
C HIS A 427 -50.77 -2.41 -21.79
N SER A 428 -50.22 -3.41 -21.10
CA SER A 428 -49.94 -4.72 -21.67
C SER A 428 -51.20 -5.60 -21.67
N THR A 429 -51.99 -5.53 -22.73
CA THR A 429 -53.01 -6.56 -23.00
C THR A 429 -52.33 -7.86 -23.39
N ALA A 430 -52.60 -8.93 -22.62
CA ALA A 430 -52.09 -10.27 -22.87
C ALA A 430 -52.59 -10.78 -24.24
N GLY A 431 -51.67 -11.00 -25.18
CA GLY A 431 -51.92 -11.78 -26.39
C GLY A 431 -51.63 -11.11 -27.73
N HIS A 432 -51.58 -9.78 -27.83
CA HIS A 432 -51.34 -9.09 -29.10
C HIS A 432 -50.28 -7.97 -28.92
N THR A 433 -49.12 -8.20 -29.56
CA THR A 433 -47.99 -7.28 -29.79
C THR A 433 -47.86 -6.09 -28.83
N THR A 434 -47.06 -6.28 -27.77
CA THR A 434 -46.53 -5.20 -26.93
C THR A 434 -45.86 -4.14 -27.81
N GLY A 435 -46.05 -2.84 -27.55
CA GLY A 435 -45.58 -1.69 -28.37
C GLY A 435 -44.08 -1.59 -28.70
N LEU A 436 -43.31 -2.65 -28.44
CA LEU A 436 -41.95 -2.94 -28.93
C LEU A 436 -41.84 -2.84 -30.46
N GLY A 437 -42.86 -3.28 -31.21
CA GLY A 437 -42.85 -3.22 -32.68
C GLY A 437 -42.68 -1.78 -33.20
N THR A 438 -43.46 -0.86 -32.65
CA THR A 438 -43.44 0.57 -32.97
C THR A 438 -42.11 1.22 -32.57
N LYS A 439 -41.65 1.00 -31.33
CA LYS A 439 -40.37 1.54 -30.84
C LYS A 439 -39.18 1.06 -31.68
N ASN A 440 -39.20 -0.21 -32.10
CA ASN A 440 -38.15 -0.78 -32.95
C ASN A 440 -38.14 -0.13 -34.34
N VAL A 441 -39.29 0.15 -34.94
CA VAL A 441 -39.38 0.89 -36.21
C VAL A 441 -38.75 2.28 -36.07
N PHE A 442 -39.11 3.02 -35.01
CA PHE A 442 -38.61 4.38 -34.79
C PHE A 442 -37.10 4.39 -34.57
N LYS A 443 -36.59 3.53 -33.68
CA LYS A 443 -35.15 3.39 -33.42
C LYS A 443 -34.38 3.00 -34.67
N ARG A 444 -34.93 2.10 -35.49
CA ARG A 444 -34.28 1.68 -36.75
C ARG A 444 -34.29 2.80 -37.79
N LEU A 445 -35.33 3.63 -37.84
CA LEU A 445 -35.33 4.84 -38.68
C LEU A 445 -34.25 5.82 -38.24
N GLU A 446 -34.10 6.09 -36.93
CA GLU A 446 -33.06 7.00 -36.43
C GLU A 446 -31.65 6.48 -36.72
N LEU A 447 -31.40 5.18 -36.54
CA LEU A 447 -30.12 4.55 -36.88
C LEU A 447 -29.84 4.56 -38.38
N PHE A 448 -30.85 4.37 -39.23
CA PHE A 448 -30.68 4.29 -40.68
C PHE A 448 -30.39 5.64 -41.35
N TYR A 449 -30.92 6.72 -40.79
CA TYR A 449 -30.71 8.09 -41.26
C TYR A 449 -29.71 8.89 -40.42
N GLU A 450 -29.19 8.30 -39.33
CA GLU A 450 -28.26 8.94 -38.39
C GLU A 450 -28.80 10.30 -37.86
N LYS A 451 -30.12 10.39 -37.69
CA LYS A 451 -30.83 11.60 -37.24
C LYS A 451 -31.92 11.25 -36.24
N THR A 452 -32.08 12.09 -35.24
CA THR A 452 -33.14 11.98 -34.23
C THR A 452 -34.37 12.80 -34.63
N ASN A 453 -35.50 12.58 -33.97
CA ASN A 453 -36.76 13.33 -34.18
C ASN A 453 -37.36 13.18 -35.59
N LEU A 454 -37.21 12.01 -36.19
CA LEU A 454 -37.79 11.69 -37.52
C LEU A 454 -39.26 11.29 -37.44
N VAL A 455 -39.78 11.07 -36.24
CA VAL A 455 -41.11 10.52 -36.00
C VAL A 455 -41.90 11.44 -35.09
N ASN A 456 -43.19 11.61 -35.40
CA ASN A 456 -44.14 12.28 -34.54
C ASN A 456 -45.43 11.45 -34.45
N ILE A 457 -46.09 11.48 -33.29
CA ILE A 457 -47.41 10.86 -33.10
C ILE A 457 -48.37 11.95 -32.64
N LYS A 458 -49.47 12.11 -33.38
CA LYS A 458 -50.62 12.92 -33.00
C LYS A 458 -51.78 11.98 -32.69
N SER A 459 -52.22 11.94 -31.44
CA SER A 459 -53.35 11.10 -31.04
C SER A 459 -54.08 11.74 -29.88
N LYS A 460 -55.39 11.51 -29.83
CA LYS A 460 -56.22 11.88 -28.69
C LYS A 460 -57.31 10.82 -28.57
N GLN A 461 -57.66 10.45 -27.34
CA GLN A 461 -58.70 9.47 -27.08
C GLN A 461 -59.99 9.83 -27.84
N LYS A 462 -60.54 8.84 -28.54
CA LYS A 462 -61.73 8.88 -29.41
C LYS A 462 -61.61 9.79 -30.64
N GLN A 463 -60.40 10.20 -31.03
CA GLN A 463 -60.16 11.04 -32.21
C GLN A 463 -59.15 10.43 -33.19
N GLY A 464 -58.89 9.12 -33.07
CA GLY A 464 -57.91 8.42 -33.90
C GLY A 464 -56.44 8.71 -33.57
N THR A 465 -55.56 8.13 -34.37
CA THR A 465 -54.10 8.29 -34.26
C THR A 465 -53.51 8.59 -35.63
N VAL A 466 -52.54 9.51 -35.67
CA VAL A 466 -51.72 9.80 -36.83
C VAL A 466 -50.25 9.64 -36.46
N VAL A 467 -49.58 8.72 -37.15
CA VAL A 467 -48.13 8.53 -37.06
C VAL A 467 -47.49 9.17 -38.29
N GLU A 468 -46.58 10.11 -38.06
CA GLU A 468 -45.92 10.91 -39.09
C GLU A 468 -44.42 10.60 -39.11
N PHE A 469 -43.89 10.28 -40.29
CA PHE A 469 -42.48 10.12 -40.58
C PHE A 469 -42.01 11.29 -41.44
N ARG A 470 -40.96 11.97 -40.98
CA ARG A 470 -40.24 12.98 -41.73
C ARG A 470 -38.89 12.40 -42.15
N LEU A 471 -38.84 11.81 -43.34
CA LEU A 471 -37.69 11.07 -43.83
C LEU A 471 -36.78 11.98 -44.65
N PRO A 472 -35.48 12.13 -44.33
CA PRO A 472 -34.54 12.83 -45.19
C PRO A 472 -34.43 12.14 -46.56
N LEU A 473 -34.34 12.91 -47.65
CA LEU A 473 -34.19 12.33 -48.99
C LEU A 473 -32.97 11.40 -49.08
N LYS A 474 -33.23 10.15 -49.49
CA LYS A 474 -32.22 9.13 -49.72
C LYS A 474 -32.71 8.25 -50.88
N THR A 475 -32.11 8.41 -52.05
CA THR A 475 -32.39 7.59 -53.23
C THR A 475 -31.34 6.49 -53.36
N VAL A 476 -31.74 5.35 -53.95
CA VAL A 476 -30.84 4.22 -54.29
C VAL A 476 -29.70 4.69 -55.18
#